data_AF-U2E0U1-F1
#
_entry.id   AF-U2E0U1-F1
#
_cell.length_a   1.000
_cell.length_b   1.000
_cell.length_c   1.000
_cell.angle_alpha   90.00
_cell.angle_beta   90.00
_cell.angle_gamma   90.00
#
_symmetry.space_group_name_H-M   'P 1'
#
loop_
_entity.id
_entity.type
_entity.pdbx_description
1 polymer ?
#
loop_
_entity_poly.entity_id
_entity_poly.type
_entity_poly.pdbx_seq_one_letter_code
_entity_poly.pdbx_strand_id
1 'polypeptide(L)'
;MKKTFLLAFVCAALAACGKDDPIDLPKPAPEQQKESGNSENSDSDNPTPNPDQPDSGQPDPAPTVTKEEMATYFGFGYEDVNTAIARTRTAKGVRKIGDKNIEVTKVEVKSKDETAGSFVLYLEGKVNDKAFDTTLTFDGFNKRPDNYNMGKRVQGKWKAGVDKYAKFDLDYLLREKKTDKFTAQYLSEVIEFYSTDFDGKAFYYTEEDIRKSVISDMKYNSNGGGEISFNLTYSGAKSDSPIRLSIDKNIYYAGKVTVDADFAKGLYVKGVEKNYALFGGRAIRYDEKLYAVQCVGANNANESEGKLTLDFKLMSVHGDGGALAIFSKEVGGFKLLKDLKDELVPLFNTDVQEVMKKYVDINTPVGDVKEKIKAKIENWIMKVNFSIKREGQWYDLVWDSDLRLLIGEVGQVMDIYLERPKFELVSASLKDEGRKMLYLGIKLLYANETSLSDNNVVFTLPIHIPSK
;
A
#
# COMPACT_ATOMS: atom_id res chain seq x y z
N MET A 1 23.46 -5.81 38.62
CA MET A 1 23.57 -4.34 38.51
C MET A 1 24.38 -4.00 37.26
N LYS A 2 23.76 -3.38 36.26
CA LYS A 2 24.42 -2.62 35.18
C LYS A 2 23.32 -1.90 34.38
N LYS A 3 22.96 -0.70 34.85
CA LYS A 3 22.56 0.43 34.00
C LYS A 3 23.86 0.88 33.30
N THR A 4 23.94 1.35 32.06
CA THR A 4 23.19 2.43 31.41
C THR A 4 23.71 2.46 29.96
N PHE A 5 22.86 2.51 28.94
CA PHE A 5 23.27 2.89 27.59
C PHE A 5 22.89 4.36 27.39
N LEU A 6 23.90 5.21 27.17
CA LEU A 6 23.73 6.63 26.90
C LEU A 6 24.04 6.89 25.43
N LEU A 7 23.09 7.53 24.76
CA LEU A 7 23.15 8.05 23.41
C LEU A 7 24.11 9.25 23.37
N ALA A 8 25.02 9.32 22.40
CA ALA A 8 25.66 10.56 21.97
C ALA A 8 26.12 10.44 20.51
N PHE A 9 25.30 10.93 19.59
CA PHE A 9 25.72 11.29 18.23
C PHE A 9 26.25 12.71 18.28
N VAL A 10 27.54 12.90 17.99
CA VAL A 10 28.15 14.21 17.75
C VAL A 10 28.40 14.33 16.26
N CYS A 11 27.68 15.26 15.63
CA CYS A 11 27.94 15.71 14.27
C CYS A 11 29.24 16.53 14.24
N ALA A 12 30.17 16.15 13.37
CA ALA A 12 31.30 16.99 12.98
C ALA A 12 31.48 16.88 11.46
N ALA A 13 31.08 17.92 10.73
CA ALA A 13 31.55 18.17 9.37
C ALA A 13 32.07 19.61 9.34
N LEU A 14 33.39 19.71 9.26
CA LEU A 14 34.18 20.92 9.21
C LEU A 14 34.00 21.62 7.86
N ALA A 15 33.80 22.93 7.93
CA ALA A 15 34.06 23.86 6.85
C ALA A 15 35.57 23.98 6.61
N ALA A 16 36.01 23.97 5.36
CA ALA A 16 37.33 24.42 4.96
C ALA A 16 37.22 25.24 3.68
N CYS A 17 37.42 26.55 3.83
CA CYS A 17 37.76 27.47 2.76
C CYS A 17 39.18 27.18 2.24
N GLY A 18 39.35 27.16 0.93
CA GLY A 18 40.65 27.25 0.27
C GLY A 18 40.49 28.13 -0.97
N LYS A 19 41.09 29.32 -0.93
CA LYS A 19 41.33 30.19 -2.09
C LYS A 19 42.42 29.55 -2.96
N ASP A 20 42.36 29.74 -4.27
CA ASP A 20 43.48 30.13 -5.14
C ASP A 20 42.97 30.23 -6.61
N ASP A 21 43.14 31.41 -7.20
CA ASP A 21 43.09 31.74 -8.65
C ASP A 21 44.48 32.31 -9.02
N PRO A 22 44.91 32.48 -10.30
CA PRO A 22 44.28 32.11 -11.58
C PRO A 22 45.25 31.44 -12.60
N ILE A 23 44.73 30.89 -13.71
CA ILE A 23 45.49 30.73 -14.97
C ILE A 23 44.69 31.34 -16.12
N ASP A 24 45.38 32.21 -16.83
CA ASP A 24 44.97 33.13 -17.89
C ASP A 24 45.02 32.43 -19.26
N LEU A 25 43.95 32.52 -20.06
CA LEU A 25 43.94 32.16 -21.49
C LEU A 25 43.06 33.13 -22.30
N PRO A 26 43.41 33.42 -23.57
CA PRO A 26 43.16 34.72 -24.19
C PRO A 26 41.80 34.82 -24.87
N LYS A 27 41.19 36.01 -24.78
CA LYS A 27 40.05 36.45 -25.62
C LYS A 27 40.51 36.76 -27.06
N PRO A 28 39.75 36.35 -28.09
CA PRO A 28 39.80 37.00 -29.39
C PRO A 28 39.02 38.32 -29.39
N ALA A 29 39.53 39.27 -30.17
CA ALA A 29 39.01 40.61 -30.39
C ALA A 29 37.65 40.63 -31.15
N PRO A 30 36.87 41.72 -31.04
CA PRO A 30 35.62 41.90 -31.77
C PRO A 30 35.86 42.51 -33.16
N GLU A 31 35.21 41.96 -34.19
CA GLU A 31 35.13 42.58 -35.52
C GLU A 31 33.85 43.39 -35.70
N GLN A 32 34.02 44.47 -36.47
CA GLN A 32 33.26 45.71 -36.56
C GLN A 32 31.83 45.61 -37.10
N GLN A 33 30.96 46.44 -36.52
CA GLN A 33 29.75 46.98 -37.14
C GLN A 33 30.10 47.87 -38.35
N LYS A 34 29.29 47.76 -39.42
CA LYS A 34 29.08 48.86 -40.39
C LYS A 34 27.62 49.31 -40.27
N GLU A 35 27.43 50.48 -39.65
CA GLU A 35 26.25 51.32 -39.84
C GLU A 35 26.30 51.96 -41.22
N SER A 36 25.12 52.11 -41.84
CA SER A 36 24.88 53.09 -42.90
C SER A 36 23.73 53.98 -42.42
N GLY A 37 24.05 55.26 -42.25
CA GLY A 37 23.11 56.30 -41.84
C GLY A 37 22.37 56.95 -43.01
N ASN A 38 21.26 57.56 -42.61
CA ASN A 38 20.26 58.31 -43.36
C ASN A 38 20.76 59.34 -44.38
N SER A 39 19.87 59.60 -45.36
CA SER A 39 19.66 60.90 -45.99
C SER A 39 18.17 61.25 -45.87
N GLU A 40 17.88 62.46 -45.38
CA GLU A 40 16.55 63.06 -45.22
C GLU A 40 16.20 64.03 -46.37
N ASN A 41 14.88 64.13 -46.65
CA ASN A 41 14.07 65.29 -47.10
C ASN A 41 14.30 65.90 -48.51
N SER A 42 13.30 66.43 -49.25
CA SER A 42 11.96 66.97 -48.91
C SER A 42 10.97 67.02 -50.11
N ASP A 43 9.68 67.23 -49.77
CA ASP A 43 8.57 67.95 -50.48
C ASP A 43 8.01 67.39 -51.81
N SER A 44 6.73 66.96 -51.92
CA SER A 44 5.39 67.57 -51.77
C SER A 44 4.75 67.88 -53.14
N ASP A 45 3.73 67.12 -53.56
CA ASP A 45 2.39 67.63 -53.87
C ASP A 45 1.47 66.56 -54.50
N ASN A 46 0.22 66.59 -54.05
CA ASN A 46 -0.90 65.71 -54.38
C ASN A 46 -1.43 65.96 -55.81
N PRO A 47 -2.07 65.00 -56.51
CA PRO A 47 -3.50 64.72 -56.23
C PRO A 47 -4.00 63.27 -56.49
N THR A 48 -4.95 62.79 -55.68
CA THR A 48 -5.94 61.73 -55.99
C THR A 48 -7.13 62.25 -56.83
N PRO A 49 -8.06 61.40 -57.34
CA PRO A 49 -7.96 60.07 -58.00
C PRO A 49 -8.71 60.06 -59.37
N ASN A 50 -8.60 59.05 -60.24
CA ASN A 50 -9.49 57.86 -60.38
C ASN A 50 -9.39 57.36 -61.87
N PRO A 51 -10.03 56.25 -62.28
CA PRO A 51 -9.77 54.82 -62.02
C PRO A 51 -9.50 54.03 -63.33
N ASP A 52 -9.42 52.70 -63.19
CA ASP A 52 -9.61 51.66 -64.22
C ASP A 52 -8.37 51.23 -65.03
N GLN A 53 -7.63 50.27 -64.46
CA GLN A 53 -7.27 49.08 -65.24
C GLN A 53 -7.10 47.84 -64.33
N PRO A 54 -7.76 46.71 -64.61
CA PRO A 54 -7.69 45.51 -63.78
C PRO A 54 -6.32 44.84 -63.89
N ASP A 55 -5.76 44.55 -62.71
CA ASP A 55 -4.59 43.73 -62.46
C ASP A 55 -4.84 42.28 -62.91
N SER A 56 -4.00 41.77 -63.80
CA SER A 56 -4.05 40.38 -64.26
C SER A 56 -3.45 39.48 -63.19
N GLY A 57 -4.33 38.82 -62.43
CA GLY A 57 -4.01 37.96 -61.30
C GLY A 57 -2.94 36.91 -61.57
N GLN A 58 -1.84 37.03 -60.83
CA GLN A 58 -0.93 35.93 -60.56
C GLN A 58 -1.58 35.05 -59.47
N PRO A 59 -1.68 33.71 -59.64
CA PRO A 59 -2.24 32.84 -58.60
C PRO A 59 -1.46 32.99 -57.30
N ASP A 60 -2.17 33.17 -56.17
CA ASP A 60 -1.57 33.10 -54.84
C ASP A 60 -0.68 31.84 -54.73
N PRO A 61 0.55 31.93 -54.18
CA PRO A 61 1.37 30.77 -53.92
C PRO A 61 0.58 29.74 -53.11
N ALA A 62 0.72 28.45 -53.46
CA ALA A 62 0.15 27.37 -52.65
C ALA A 62 0.63 27.53 -51.20
N PRO A 63 -0.27 27.45 -50.20
CA PRO A 63 0.12 27.66 -48.82
C PRO A 63 1.10 26.57 -48.39
N THR A 64 2.25 26.98 -47.86
CA THR A 64 3.27 26.07 -47.36
C THR A 64 3.16 25.91 -45.85
N VAL A 65 3.38 24.68 -45.38
CA VAL A 65 3.55 24.37 -43.95
C VAL A 65 5.03 24.15 -43.64
N THR A 66 5.50 24.67 -42.52
CA THR A 66 6.90 24.48 -42.09
C THR A 66 7.07 23.26 -41.17
N LYS A 67 8.33 22.86 -40.95
CA LYS A 67 8.69 21.80 -40.02
C LYS A 67 8.22 22.12 -38.59
N GLU A 68 8.36 23.36 -38.16
CA GLU A 68 7.99 23.83 -36.81
C GLU A 68 6.46 23.83 -36.62
N GLU A 69 5.72 24.25 -37.64
CA GLU A 69 4.25 24.20 -37.65
C GLU A 69 3.75 22.76 -37.55
N MET A 70 4.36 21.83 -38.30
CA MET A 70 3.97 20.43 -38.25
C MET A 70 4.40 19.74 -36.94
N ALA A 71 5.58 20.08 -36.41
CA ALA A 71 6.02 19.60 -35.10
C ALA A 71 5.03 20.03 -34.00
N THR A 72 4.54 21.27 -34.07
CA THR A 72 3.50 21.79 -33.18
C THR A 72 2.15 21.09 -33.42
N TYR A 73 1.76 20.88 -34.67
CA TYR A 73 0.52 20.19 -35.04
C TYR A 73 0.45 18.78 -34.46
N PHE A 74 1.52 17.99 -34.60
CA PHE A 74 1.61 16.63 -34.06
C PHE A 74 1.95 16.59 -32.57
N GLY A 75 2.41 17.71 -32.00
CA GLY A 75 2.84 17.79 -30.61
C GLY A 75 4.07 16.92 -30.34
N PHE A 76 5.08 17.04 -31.21
CA PHE A 76 6.37 16.38 -31.04
C PHE A 76 7.15 17.00 -29.87
N GLY A 77 7.79 16.13 -29.08
CA GLY A 77 8.72 16.51 -28.02
C GLY A 77 10.07 15.83 -28.17
N TYR A 78 10.71 15.52 -27.04
CA TYR A 78 12.00 14.82 -26.97
C TYR A 78 11.84 13.29 -26.86
N GLU A 79 10.82 12.72 -27.51
CA GLU A 79 10.61 11.26 -27.56
C GLU A 79 11.50 10.56 -28.60
N ASP A 80 11.42 9.23 -28.69
CA ASP A 80 12.04 8.44 -29.77
C ASP A 80 11.23 8.51 -31.08
N VAL A 81 11.88 8.10 -32.17
CA VAL A 81 11.32 8.11 -33.53
C VAL A 81 10.00 7.36 -33.65
N ASN A 82 9.85 6.20 -33.02
CA ASN A 82 8.63 5.39 -33.15
C ASN A 82 7.46 6.02 -32.39
N THR A 83 7.72 6.58 -31.20
CA THR A 83 6.73 7.33 -30.42
C THR A 83 6.25 8.57 -31.19
N ALA A 84 7.17 9.33 -31.80
CA ALA A 84 6.82 10.49 -32.62
C ALA A 84 5.96 10.08 -33.84
N ILE A 85 6.35 9.03 -34.56
CA ILE A 85 5.56 8.49 -35.67
C ILE A 85 4.17 8.05 -35.21
N ALA A 86 4.04 7.41 -34.04
CA ALA A 86 2.73 7.00 -33.52
C ALA A 86 1.80 8.20 -33.25
N ARG A 87 2.32 9.32 -32.74
CA ARG A 87 1.54 10.57 -32.53
C ARG A 87 0.89 11.06 -33.81
N THR A 88 1.58 10.96 -34.96
CA THR A 88 1.05 11.41 -36.25
C THR A 88 -0.27 10.72 -36.64
N ARG A 89 -0.48 9.48 -36.20
CA ARG A 89 -1.69 8.69 -36.47
C ARG A 89 -2.88 9.10 -35.59
N THR A 90 -2.57 9.72 -34.45
CA THR A 90 -3.56 10.13 -33.45
C THR A 90 -3.98 11.59 -33.59
N ALA A 91 -3.11 12.44 -34.16
CA ALA A 91 -3.43 13.83 -34.45
C ALA A 91 -4.45 13.91 -35.59
N LYS A 92 -5.62 14.47 -35.29
CA LYS A 92 -6.71 14.67 -36.25
C LYS A 92 -7.36 16.03 -36.05
N GLY A 93 -8.03 16.51 -37.09
CA GLY A 93 -8.84 17.72 -37.09
C GLY A 93 -8.06 19.01 -37.34
N VAL A 94 -8.80 20.11 -37.44
CA VAL A 94 -8.25 21.44 -37.67
C VAL A 94 -7.57 21.96 -36.39
N ARG A 95 -6.34 22.48 -36.51
CA ARG A 95 -5.61 23.15 -35.42
C ARG A 95 -5.19 24.55 -35.88
N LYS A 96 -5.40 25.53 -35.01
CA LYS A 96 -4.90 26.90 -35.21
C LYS A 96 -3.45 26.98 -34.72
N ILE A 97 -2.53 27.31 -35.60
CA ILE A 97 -1.09 27.46 -35.32
C ILE A 97 -0.66 28.81 -35.92
N GLY A 98 -0.38 29.78 -35.04
CA GLY A 98 -0.27 31.18 -35.46
C GLY A 98 -1.55 31.67 -36.14
N ASP A 99 -1.40 32.21 -37.35
CA ASP A 99 -2.51 32.72 -38.18
C ASP A 99 -3.07 31.68 -39.17
N LYS A 100 -2.58 30.42 -39.10
CA LYS A 100 -2.99 29.33 -39.98
C LYS A 100 -3.93 28.35 -39.28
N ASN A 101 -5.05 28.03 -39.92
CA ASN A 101 -5.87 26.86 -39.61
C ASN A 101 -5.38 25.69 -40.46
N ILE A 102 -4.71 24.73 -39.82
CA ILE A 102 -4.09 23.59 -40.50
C ILE A 102 -4.90 22.33 -40.21
N GLU A 103 -5.18 21.55 -41.24
CA GLU A 103 -5.73 20.19 -41.14
C GLU A 103 -4.85 19.24 -41.95
N VAL A 104 -4.35 18.19 -41.32
CA VAL A 104 -3.62 17.13 -42.03
C VAL A 104 -4.57 15.98 -42.31
N THR A 105 -4.78 15.68 -43.59
CA THR A 105 -5.72 14.63 -44.04
C THR A 105 -5.01 13.32 -44.36
N LYS A 106 -3.71 13.36 -44.66
CA LYS A 106 -2.89 12.18 -44.93
C LYS A 106 -1.49 12.34 -44.35
N VAL A 107 -1.00 11.26 -43.74
CA VAL A 107 0.38 11.13 -43.28
C VAL A 107 0.93 9.80 -43.78
N GLU A 108 2.09 9.83 -44.42
CA GLU A 108 2.80 8.64 -44.85
C GLU A 108 4.28 8.73 -44.41
N VAL A 109 4.76 7.70 -43.71
CA VAL A 109 6.18 7.62 -43.32
C VAL A 109 6.97 7.11 -44.52
N LYS A 110 7.79 7.96 -45.13
CA LYS A 110 8.63 7.61 -46.28
C LYS A 110 9.90 6.87 -45.87
N SER A 111 10.50 7.27 -44.75
CA SER A 111 11.64 6.59 -44.16
C SER A 111 11.73 6.90 -42.67
N LYS A 112 12.44 6.04 -41.93
CA LYS A 112 12.83 6.28 -40.54
C LYS A 112 14.26 5.81 -40.30
N ASP A 113 14.98 6.56 -39.48
CA ASP A 113 16.31 6.24 -38.99
C ASP A 113 16.35 6.43 -37.47
N GLU A 114 16.16 5.32 -36.76
CA GLU A 114 16.17 5.30 -35.29
C GLU A 114 17.56 5.61 -34.73
N THR A 115 18.63 5.33 -35.48
CA THR A 115 20.02 5.56 -35.04
C THR A 115 20.43 7.03 -35.18
N ALA A 116 19.96 7.69 -36.24
CA ALA A 116 20.12 9.13 -36.40
C ALA A 116 19.12 9.94 -35.56
N GLY A 117 18.01 9.32 -35.12
CA GLY A 117 16.93 10.02 -34.42
C GLY A 117 16.11 10.89 -35.38
N SER A 118 15.81 10.37 -36.58
CA SER A 118 15.12 11.11 -37.64
C SER A 118 14.13 10.25 -38.43
N PHE A 119 13.19 10.90 -39.11
CA PHE A 119 12.26 10.27 -40.04
C PHE A 119 11.74 11.28 -41.06
N VAL A 120 11.20 10.77 -42.16
CA VAL A 120 10.64 11.58 -43.25
C VAL A 120 9.15 11.30 -43.37
N LEU A 121 8.33 12.36 -43.30
CA LEU A 121 6.90 12.29 -43.54
C LEU A 121 6.55 12.93 -44.87
N TYR A 122 5.65 12.28 -45.60
CA TYR A 122 4.84 12.91 -46.63
C TYR A 122 3.47 13.27 -46.02
N LEU A 123 3.02 14.50 -46.27
CA LEU A 123 1.83 15.10 -45.68
C LEU A 123 0.95 15.67 -46.78
N GLU A 124 -0.36 15.42 -46.70
CA GLU A 124 -1.38 16.13 -47.47
C GLU A 124 -2.40 16.73 -46.50
N GLY A 125 -2.94 17.89 -46.84
CA GLY A 125 -3.90 18.57 -45.98
C GLY A 125 -4.42 19.88 -46.54
N LYS A 126 -4.92 20.73 -45.63
CA LYS A 126 -5.40 22.07 -45.92
C LYS A 126 -4.79 23.09 -44.94
N VAL A 127 -4.48 24.27 -45.47
CA VAL A 127 -4.16 25.47 -44.70
C VAL A 127 -5.16 26.55 -45.12
N ASN A 128 -5.96 27.05 -44.17
CA ASN A 128 -6.98 28.06 -44.44
C ASN A 128 -7.85 27.68 -45.66
N ASP A 129 -8.35 26.44 -45.67
CA ASP A 129 -9.16 25.81 -46.73
C ASP A 129 -8.50 25.59 -48.10
N LYS A 130 -7.24 26.02 -48.29
CA LYS A 130 -6.44 25.75 -49.49
C LYS A 130 -5.60 24.48 -49.29
N ALA A 131 -5.61 23.58 -50.28
CA ALA A 131 -4.89 22.31 -50.20
C ALA A 131 -3.37 22.50 -50.19
N PHE A 132 -2.66 21.62 -49.48
CA PHE A 132 -1.20 21.50 -49.55
C PHE A 132 -0.79 20.03 -49.61
N ASP A 133 0.36 19.77 -50.20
CA ASP A 133 1.15 18.57 -49.98
C ASP A 133 2.61 18.95 -49.76
N THR A 134 3.33 18.16 -48.97
CA THR A 134 4.76 18.40 -48.73
C THR A 134 5.45 17.15 -48.18
N THR A 135 6.77 17.11 -48.31
CA THR A 135 7.62 16.12 -47.64
C THR A 135 8.54 16.85 -46.67
N LEU A 136 8.52 16.45 -45.40
CA LEU A 136 9.30 17.07 -44.34
C LEU A 136 10.16 16.02 -43.62
N THR A 137 11.42 16.38 -43.39
CA THR A 137 12.34 15.59 -42.56
C THR A 137 12.30 16.13 -41.14
N PHE A 138 12.03 15.24 -40.19
CA PHE A 138 12.08 15.54 -38.77
C PHE A 138 13.29 14.83 -38.15
N ASP A 139 14.04 15.55 -37.32
CA ASP A 139 15.28 15.12 -36.67
C ASP A 139 15.31 15.65 -35.23
N GLY A 140 16.31 15.22 -34.45
CA GLY A 140 16.49 15.63 -33.06
C GLY A 140 15.74 14.75 -32.04
N PHE A 141 15.14 13.65 -32.48
CA PHE A 141 14.51 12.65 -31.60
C PHE A 141 15.56 11.81 -30.88
N ASN A 142 15.15 11.13 -29.81
CA ASN A 142 16.04 10.24 -29.08
C ASN A 142 16.53 9.13 -29.99
N LYS A 143 17.87 9.03 -30.07
CA LYS A 143 18.55 8.00 -30.84
C LYS A 143 18.40 6.67 -30.13
N ARG A 144 18.15 5.64 -30.92
CA ARG A 144 18.23 4.26 -30.45
C ARG A 144 19.72 3.89 -30.30
N PRO A 145 20.15 3.41 -29.13
CA PRO A 145 21.50 2.90 -28.95
C PRO A 145 21.78 1.75 -29.92
N ASP A 146 23.06 1.56 -30.28
CA ASP A 146 23.46 0.37 -31.04
C ASP A 146 23.14 -0.94 -30.29
N ASN A 147 23.15 -2.08 -30.98
CA ASN A 147 22.79 -3.37 -30.37
C ASN A 147 23.66 -3.74 -29.16
N TYR A 148 24.94 -3.34 -29.15
CA TYR A 148 25.85 -3.62 -28.05
C TYR A 148 25.42 -2.83 -26.81
N ASN A 149 25.20 -1.52 -26.95
CA ASN A 149 24.72 -0.63 -25.90
C ASN A 149 23.29 -0.94 -25.46
N MET A 150 22.42 -1.38 -26.38
CA MET A 150 21.08 -1.89 -26.05
C MET A 150 21.18 -2.99 -25.01
N GLY A 151 22.02 -4.00 -25.22
CA GLY A 151 22.20 -5.09 -24.25
C GLY A 151 22.99 -4.69 -23.02
N LYS A 152 24.11 -3.98 -23.18
CA LYS A 152 25.06 -3.68 -22.10
C LYS A 152 24.52 -2.73 -21.05
N ARG A 153 23.81 -1.70 -21.49
CA ARG A 153 23.33 -0.58 -20.66
C ARG A 153 21.84 -0.69 -20.34
N VAL A 154 21.23 -1.84 -20.62
CA VAL A 154 19.82 -2.10 -20.29
C VAL A 154 19.57 -1.97 -18.80
N GLN A 155 18.45 -1.35 -18.50
CA GLN A 155 17.89 -1.17 -17.18
C GLN A 155 16.42 -1.58 -17.21
N GLY A 156 15.86 -1.82 -16.02
CA GLY A 156 14.45 -2.12 -15.85
C GLY A 156 13.87 -1.30 -14.71
N LYS A 157 12.58 -0.99 -14.82
CA LYS A 157 11.75 -0.46 -13.74
C LYS A 157 10.36 -1.07 -13.79
N TRP A 158 9.68 -1.12 -12.66
CA TRP A 158 8.26 -1.51 -12.64
C TRP A 158 7.44 -0.52 -13.46
N LYS A 159 6.52 -1.02 -14.28
CA LYS A 159 5.59 -0.18 -15.04
C LYS A 159 4.69 0.62 -14.10
N ALA A 160 4.49 1.89 -14.43
CA ALA A 160 3.56 2.74 -13.69
C ALA A 160 2.12 2.21 -13.86
N GLY A 161 1.35 2.21 -12.77
CA GLY A 161 -0.05 1.77 -12.79
C GLY A 161 -0.27 0.26 -12.87
N VAL A 162 0.79 -0.55 -12.94
CA VAL A 162 0.69 -2.01 -12.92
C VAL A 162 0.94 -2.53 -11.50
N ASP A 163 -0.01 -3.32 -10.98
CA ASP A 163 0.20 -4.01 -9.70
C ASP A 163 1.16 -5.20 -9.87
N LYS A 164 2.42 -4.96 -9.50
CA LYS A 164 3.47 -5.98 -9.53
C LYS A 164 3.16 -7.20 -8.65
N TYR A 165 2.45 -7.04 -7.53
CA TYR A 165 2.14 -8.15 -6.63
C TYR A 165 1.06 -9.08 -7.20
N ALA A 166 0.18 -8.53 -8.05
CA ALA A 166 -0.82 -9.31 -8.77
C ALA A 166 -0.26 -9.97 -10.04
N LYS A 167 0.69 -9.32 -10.73
CA LYS A 167 1.15 -9.75 -12.07
C LYS A 167 2.44 -10.56 -12.07
N PHE A 168 3.41 -10.22 -11.23
CA PHE A 168 4.68 -10.95 -11.16
C PHE A 168 4.51 -12.21 -10.31
N ASP A 169 4.78 -13.37 -10.90
CA ASP A 169 4.60 -14.67 -10.25
C ASP A 169 5.78 -15.02 -9.35
N LEU A 170 5.87 -14.34 -8.21
CA LEU A 170 6.92 -14.57 -7.21
C LEU A 170 6.82 -15.97 -6.57
N ASP A 171 5.63 -16.58 -6.61
CA ASP A 171 5.40 -17.93 -6.09
C ASP A 171 6.09 -19.00 -6.96
N TYR A 172 6.03 -18.85 -8.28
CA TYR A 172 6.78 -19.72 -9.21
C TYR A 172 8.30 -19.68 -8.94
N LEU A 173 8.83 -18.50 -8.62
CA LEU A 173 10.25 -18.34 -8.31
C LEU A 173 10.62 -18.91 -6.93
N LEU A 174 9.83 -18.61 -5.89
CA LEU A 174 10.21 -18.90 -4.51
C LEU A 174 9.70 -20.25 -4.01
N ARG A 175 8.44 -20.61 -4.30
CA ARG A 175 7.84 -21.88 -3.86
C ARG A 175 8.18 -23.01 -4.81
N GLU A 176 8.04 -22.81 -6.12
CA GLU A 176 8.34 -23.86 -7.11
C GLU A 176 9.82 -23.95 -7.49
N LYS A 177 10.62 -22.93 -7.16
CA LYS A 177 12.06 -22.87 -7.48
C LYS A 177 12.36 -23.01 -8.99
N LYS A 178 11.46 -22.47 -9.83
CA LYS A 178 11.56 -22.51 -11.29
C LYS A 178 11.74 -21.11 -11.89
N THR A 179 12.33 -21.04 -13.08
CA THR A 179 12.66 -19.77 -13.73
C THR A 179 12.32 -19.69 -15.21
N ASP A 180 11.95 -20.80 -15.84
CA ASP A 180 11.66 -20.94 -17.27
C ASP A 180 10.51 -20.05 -17.76
N LYS A 181 9.57 -19.70 -16.87
CA LYS A 181 8.46 -18.78 -17.17
C LYS A 181 8.93 -17.34 -17.39
N PHE A 182 10.05 -16.91 -16.80
CA PHE A 182 10.49 -15.51 -16.80
C PHE A 182 11.22 -15.12 -18.09
N THR A 183 10.51 -15.18 -19.21
CA THR A 183 10.99 -14.72 -20.52
C THR A 183 10.94 -13.19 -20.62
N ALA A 184 11.65 -12.61 -21.61
CA ALA A 184 11.60 -11.17 -21.84
C ALA A 184 10.16 -10.70 -22.14
N GLN A 185 9.41 -11.51 -22.91
CA GLN A 185 8.00 -11.29 -23.20
C GLN A 185 7.15 -11.24 -21.93
N TYR A 186 7.23 -12.26 -21.06
CA TYR A 186 6.50 -12.29 -19.80
C TYR A 186 6.85 -11.09 -18.90
N LEU A 187 8.14 -10.81 -18.72
CA LEU A 187 8.59 -9.70 -17.87
C LEU A 187 8.17 -8.34 -18.41
N SER A 188 8.13 -8.18 -19.74
CA SER A 188 7.70 -6.94 -20.39
C SER A 188 6.24 -6.56 -20.09
N GLU A 189 5.41 -7.46 -19.55
CA GLU A 189 4.04 -7.12 -19.15
C GLU A 189 4.01 -6.21 -17.92
N VAL A 190 5.02 -6.33 -17.05
CA VAL A 190 5.08 -5.67 -15.73
C VAL A 190 6.34 -4.81 -15.54
N ILE A 191 7.36 -4.99 -16.39
CA ILE A 191 8.62 -4.24 -16.37
C ILE A 191 8.75 -3.42 -17.65
N GLU A 192 9.18 -2.17 -17.49
CA GLU A 192 9.63 -1.28 -18.56
C GLU A 192 11.14 -1.45 -18.71
N PHE A 193 11.57 -1.98 -19.86
CA PHE A 193 12.98 -2.06 -20.24
C PHE A 193 13.37 -0.84 -21.04
N TYR A 194 14.54 -0.28 -20.70
CA TYR A 194 15.12 0.82 -21.45
C TYR A 194 16.64 0.71 -21.44
N SER A 195 17.29 1.27 -22.45
CA SER A 195 18.74 1.45 -22.47
C SER A 195 19.07 2.93 -22.70
N THR A 196 20.33 3.28 -22.53
CA THR A 196 20.84 4.64 -22.77
C THR A 196 22.07 4.58 -23.63
N ASP A 197 22.24 5.58 -24.50
CA ASP A 197 23.50 5.83 -25.19
C ASP A 197 24.41 6.74 -24.32
N PHE A 198 25.50 7.24 -24.90
CA PHE A 198 26.42 8.18 -24.25
C PHE A 198 25.79 9.53 -23.90
N ASP A 199 24.67 9.89 -24.53
CA ASP A 199 23.91 11.11 -24.23
C ASP A 199 23.05 11.00 -22.96
N GLY A 200 22.95 9.80 -22.38
CA GLY A 200 22.18 9.51 -21.17
C GLY A 200 20.66 9.49 -21.37
N LYS A 201 20.15 9.67 -22.59
CA LYS A 201 18.71 9.66 -22.86
C LYS A 201 18.19 8.22 -22.93
N ALA A 202 17.03 7.98 -22.32
CA ALA A 202 16.43 6.66 -22.29
C ALA A 202 15.72 6.33 -23.61
N PHE A 203 16.08 5.20 -24.19
CA PHE A 203 15.34 4.54 -25.27
C PHE A 203 14.62 3.32 -24.69
N TYR A 204 13.28 3.31 -24.78
CA TYR A 204 12.47 2.22 -24.28
C TYR A 204 12.34 1.10 -25.31
N TYR A 205 12.41 -0.14 -24.85
CA TYR A 205 12.35 -1.31 -25.72
C TYR A 205 10.97 -1.43 -26.36
N THR A 206 10.94 -1.61 -27.68
CA THR A 206 9.74 -1.95 -28.43
C THR A 206 9.44 -3.44 -28.34
N GLU A 207 8.28 -3.89 -28.83
CA GLU A 207 8.00 -5.34 -28.93
C GLU A 207 9.04 -6.09 -29.75
N GLU A 208 9.59 -5.48 -30.80
CA GLU A 208 10.65 -6.09 -31.61
C GLU A 208 11.93 -6.27 -30.79
N ASP A 209 12.25 -5.30 -29.93
CA ASP A 209 13.41 -5.38 -29.04
C ASP A 209 13.24 -6.48 -27.99
N ILE A 210 12.02 -6.63 -27.46
CA ILE A 210 11.68 -7.71 -26.53
C ILE A 210 11.85 -9.09 -27.19
N ARG A 211 11.44 -9.26 -28.46
CA ARG A 211 11.63 -10.52 -29.21
C ARG A 211 13.12 -10.87 -29.43
N LYS A 212 14.00 -9.87 -29.45
CA LYS A 212 15.46 -10.04 -29.57
C LYS A 212 16.16 -10.24 -28.21
N SER A 213 15.39 -10.25 -27.13
CA SER A 213 15.90 -10.29 -25.77
C SER A 213 15.72 -11.67 -25.13
N VAL A 214 16.74 -12.12 -24.41
CA VAL A 214 16.72 -13.35 -23.62
C VAL A 214 17.02 -13.01 -22.16
N ILE A 215 16.26 -13.60 -21.25
CA ILE A 215 16.47 -13.43 -19.80
C ILE A 215 17.30 -14.59 -19.28
N SER A 216 18.28 -14.30 -18.42
CA SER A 216 19.09 -15.29 -17.73
C SER A 216 19.28 -14.92 -16.26
N ASP A 217 19.77 -15.88 -15.46
CA ASP A 217 20.21 -15.65 -14.08
C ASP A 217 19.13 -15.05 -13.15
N MET A 218 17.85 -15.38 -13.42
CA MET A 218 16.72 -14.96 -12.59
C MET A 218 16.84 -15.52 -11.17
N LYS A 219 16.79 -14.62 -10.19
CA LYS A 219 16.88 -14.96 -8.77
C LYS A 219 16.15 -13.93 -7.92
N TYR A 220 15.82 -14.34 -6.70
CA TYR A 220 15.32 -13.46 -5.66
C TYR A 220 16.39 -13.29 -4.57
N ASN A 221 16.58 -12.05 -4.13
CA ASN A 221 17.47 -11.70 -3.03
C ASN A 221 16.63 -11.14 -1.89
N SER A 222 16.76 -11.73 -0.69
CA SER A 222 15.98 -11.33 0.48
C SER A 222 16.56 -10.11 1.22
N ASN A 223 17.75 -9.65 0.85
CA ASN A 223 18.40 -8.51 1.51
C ASN A 223 17.66 -7.19 1.18
N GLY A 224 17.71 -6.22 2.10
CA GLY A 224 17.26 -4.86 1.82
C GLY A 224 15.76 -4.68 1.51
N GLY A 225 14.90 -5.58 2.00
CA GLY A 225 13.44 -5.53 1.76
C GLY A 225 12.95 -6.38 0.59
N GLY A 226 13.86 -7.10 -0.09
CA GLY A 226 13.50 -8.05 -1.14
C GLY A 226 13.60 -7.46 -2.54
N GLU A 227 14.31 -8.15 -3.43
CA GLU A 227 14.41 -7.79 -4.84
C GLU A 227 14.47 -9.04 -5.73
N ILE A 228 13.97 -8.92 -6.95
CA ILE A 228 14.34 -9.83 -8.03
C ILE A 228 15.56 -9.27 -8.75
N SER A 229 16.38 -10.17 -9.28
CA SER A 229 17.48 -9.78 -10.16
C SER A 229 17.68 -10.78 -11.28
N PHE A 230 18.06 -10.27 -12.45
CA PHE A 230 18.27 -11.07 -13.65
C PHE A 230 19.16 -10.31 -14.63
N ASN A 231 19.72 -11.02 -15.60
CA ASN A 231 20.41 -10.42 -16.73
C ASN A 231 19.51 -10.46 -17.97
N LEU A 232 19.70 -9.49 -18.85
CA LEU A 232 19.09 -9.47 -20.17
C LEU A 232 20.21 -9.51 -21.22
N THR A 233 20.05 -10.39 -22.21
CA THR A 233 20.90 -10.45 -23.39
C THR A 233 20.09 -9.98 -24.60
N TYR A 234 20.54 -8.89 -25.22
CA TYR A 234 19.93 -8.33 -26.42
C TYR A 234 20.82 -8.64 -27.63
N SER A 235 20.32 -9.37 -28.62
CA SER A 235 21.08 -9.68 -29.85
C SER A 235 22.52 -10.16 -29.60
N GLY A 236 22.74 -10.96 -28.55
CA GLY A 236 24.05 -11.49 -28.14
C GLY A 236 24.83 -10.64 -27.13
N ALA A 237 24.47 -9.37 -26.91
CA ALA A 237 25.10 -8.51 -25.90
C ALA A 237 24.40 -8.66 -24.54
N LYS A 238 25.11 -9.22 -23.54
CA LYS A 238 24.61 -9.35 -22.16
C LYS A 238 24.80 -8.06 -21.36
N SER A 239 23.82 -7.74 -20.53
CA SER A 239 23.86 -6.61 -19.59
C SER A 239 25.11 -6.63 -18.71
N ASP A 240 25.73 -5.46 -18.52
CA ASP A 240 26.93 -5.32 -17.70
C ASP A 240 26.67 -5.55 -16.22
N SER A 241 25.46 -5.20 -15.79
CA SER A 241 24.98 -5.48 -14.44
C SER A 241 23.64 -6.19 -14.48
N PRO A 242 23.30 -7.00 -13.46
CA PRO A 242 21.96 -7.50 -13.30
C PRO A 242 20.97 -6.34 -13.12
N ILE A 243 19.86 -6.42 -13.81
CA ILE A 243 18.68 -5.58 -13.53
C ILE A 243 18.15 -6.01 -12.16
N ARG A 244 17.89 -5.05 -11.28
CA ARG A 244 17.41 -5.29 -9.91
C ARG A 244 16.14 -4.50 -9.67
N LEU A 245 15.11 -5.16 -9.16
CA LEU A 245 13.79 -4.57 -8.92
C LEU A 245 13.25 -4.99 -7.57
N SER A 246 12.92 -4.00 -6.73
CA SER A 246 12.38 -4.25 -5.39
C SER A 246 10.99 -4.89 -5.44
N ILE A 247 10.81 -5.96 -4.69
CA ILE A 247 9.52 -6.62 -4.49
C ILE A 247 9.56 -7.36 -3.16
N ASP A 248 8.68 -6.96 -2.24
CA ASP A 248 8.63 -7.56 -0.91
C ASP A 248 7.82 -8.85 -0.94
N LYS A 249 8.48 -9.99 -0.71
CA LYS A 249 7.80 -11.30 -0.62
C LYS A 249 6.74 -11.33 0.48
N ASN A 250 6.91 -10.61 1.59
CA ASN A 250 5.94 -10.61 2.68
C ASN A 250 4.65 -9.93 2.24
N ILE A 251 4.72 -8.82 1.51
CA ILE A 251 3.54 -8.16 0.92
C ILE A 251 2.88 -9.07 -0.13
N TYR A 252 3.68 -9.68 -1.01
CA TYR A 252 3.18 -10.61 -2.02
C TYR A 252 2.38 -11.77 -1.40
N TYR A 253 2.96 -12.46 -0.42
CA TYR A 253 2.32 -13.61 0.23
C TYR A 253 1.20 -13.21 1.20
N ALA A 254 1.27 -12.04 1.84
CA ALA A 254 0.16 -11.50 2.60
C ALA A 254 -1.08 -11.29 1.72
N GLY A 255 -0.89 -10.96 0.44
CA GLY A 255 -1.98 -10.88 -0.55
C GLY A 255 -2.65 -12.22 -0.89
N LYS A 256 -2.01 -13.36 -0.56
CA LYS A 256 -2.57 -14.72 -0.75
C LYS A 256 -3.40 -15.19 0.45
N VAL A 257 -3.42 -14.42 1.53
CA VAL A 257 -4.12 -14.75 2.77
C VAL A 257 -5.15 -13.68 3.09
N THR A 258 -6.37 -14.11 3.36
CA THR A 258 -7.51 -13.24 3.71
C THR A 258 -7.93 -13.48 5.15
N VAL A 259 -8.47 -12.45 5.81
CA VAL A 259 -9.03 -12.58 7.16
C VAL A 259 -10.45 -13.14 7.04
N ASP A 260 -10.80 -14.09 7.89
CA ASP A 260 -12.17 -14.58 8.02
C ASP A 260 -13.03 -13.54 8.75
N ALA A 261 -14.00 -12.95 8.05
CA ALA A 261 -14.87 -11.91 8.57
C ALA A 261 -15.78 -12.38 9.72
N ASP A 262 -15.99 -13.69 9.87
CA ASP A 262 -16.83 -14.26 10.92
C ASP A 262 -16.03 -14.73 12.13
N PHE A 263 -14.70 -14.86 12.01
CA PHE A 263 -13.87 -15.43 13.07
C PHE A 263 -13.99 -14.69 14.40
N ALA A 264 -13.91 -13.35 14.37
CA ALA A 264 -13.94 -12.55 15.59
C ALA A 264 -15.34 -12.48 16.22
N LYS A 265 -16.39 -12.83 15.47
CA LYS A 265 -17.77 -12.76 15.96
C LYS A 265 -17.94 -13.74 17.11
N GLY A 266 -18.24 -13.19 18.28
CA GLY A 266 -18.47 -14.00 19.47
C GLY A 266 -17.29 -14.10 20.42
N LEU A 267 -16.09 -13.70 20.00
CA LEU A 267 -14.85 -13.80 20.78
C LEU A 267 -14.45 -12.45 21.38
N TYR A 268 -13.66 -12.48 22.45
CA TYR A 268 -13.07 -11.29 23.09
C TYR A 268 -11.57 -11.15 22.81
N VAL A 269 -11.11 -9.90 22.68
CA VAL A 269 -9.75 -9.57 22.22
C VAL A 269 -8.68 -10.18 23.12
N LYS A 270 -8.75 -9.96 24.45
CA LYS A 270 -7.68 -10.38 25.36
C LYS A 270 -7.45 -11.88 25.40
N GLY A 271 -8.49 -12.70 25.40
CA GLY A 271 -8.30 -14.15 25.43
C GLY A 271 -7.72 -14.66 24.13
N VAL A 272 -8.12 -14.08 22.98
CA VAL A 272 -7.50 -14.42 21.69
C VAL A 272 -6.05 -13.94 21.62
N GLU A 273 -5.72 -12.77 22.17
CA GLU A 273 -4.34 -12.28 22.29
C GLU A 273 -3.47 -13.26 23.10
N LYS A 274 -3.95 -13.69 24.27
CA LYS A 274 -3.20 -14.58 25.17
C LYS A 274 -3.12 -16.01 24.66
N ASN A 275 -4.11 -16.43 23.89
CA ASN A 275 -4.22 -17.78 23.35
C ASN A 275 -4.14 -17.80 21.81
N TYR A 276 -3.33 -16.90 21.22
CA TYR A 276 -3.27 -16.73 19.76
C TYR A 276 -2.92 -18.02 19.01
N ALA A 277 -2.12 -18.92 19.62
CA ALA A 277 -1.75 -20.19 19.00
C ALA A 277 -2.97 -21.12 18.81
N LEU A 278 -3.96 -21.03 19.70
CA LEU A 278 -5.20 -21.83 19.63
C LEU A 278 -6.19 -21.23 18.62
N PHE A 279 -6.32 -19.91 18.60
CA PHE A 279 -7.35 -19.23 17.83
C PHE A 279 -6.88 -18.75 16.45
N GLY A 280 -5.65 -18.25 16.35
CA GLY A 280 -5.20 -17.44 15.21
C GLY A 280 -5.19 -18.17 13.87
N GLY A 281 -5.00 -19.50 13.87
CA GLY A 281 -5.11 -20.30 12.64
C GLY A 281 -6.51 -20.26 12.01
N ARG A 282 -7.56 -20.07 12.82
CA ARG A 282 -8.96 -19.94 12.38
C ARG A 282 -9.31 -18.54 11.88
N ALA A 283 -8.42 -17.57 12.07
CA ALA A 283 -8.67 -16.17 11.73
C ALA A 283 -8.47 -15.86 10.24
N ILE A 284 -7.95 -16.81 9.47
CA ILE A 284 -7.50 -16.59 8.11
C ILE A 284 -7.97 -17.70 7.16
N ARG A 285 -8.04 -17.35 5.87
CA ARG A 285 -8.30 -18.28 4.76
C ARG A 285 -7.21 -18.15 3.72
N TYR A 286 -6.77 -19.28 3.18
CA TYR A 286 -5.70 -19.40 2.20
C TYR A 286 -5.85 -20.70 1.40
N ASP A 287 -5.03 -20.89 0.35
CA ASP A 287 -4.99 -22.15 -0.40
C ASP A 287 -4.19 -23.21 0.39
N GLU A 288 -4.90 -24.07 1.11
CA GLU A 288 -4.32 -25.16 1.92
C GLU A 288 -3.63 -26.25 1.10
N LYS A 289 -3.80 -26.28 -0.23
CA LYS A 289 -3.03 -27.21 -1.09
C LYS A 289 -1.62 -26.71 -1.35
N LEU A 290 -1.41 -25.40 -1.28
CA LEU A 290 -0.13 -24.76 -1.59
C LEU A 290 0.61 -24.32 -0.34
N TYR A 291 -0.12 -23.82 0.66
CA TYR A 291 0.45 -23.14 1.81
C TYR A 291 0.06 -23.79 3.14
N ALA A 292 0.95 -23.69 4.11
CA ALA A 292 0.66 -23.91 5.52
C ALA A 292 0.93 -22.59 6.26
N VAL A 293 -0.05 -22.12 7.04
CA VAL A 293 0.07 -20.85 7.76
C VAL A 293 -0.04 -21.08 9.26
N GLN A 294 0.93 -20.56 10.00
CA GLN A 294 1.00 -20.63 11.45
C GLN A 294 0.84 -19.23 12.04
N CYS A 295 -0.07 -19.07 13.00
CA CYS A 295 -0.11 -17.87 13.84
C CYS A 295 1.04 -17.95 14.85
N VAL A 296 1.93 -16.96 14.83
CA VAL A 296 3.18 -16.93 15.63
C VAL A 296 3.18 -15.80 16.66
N GLY A 297 2.17 -14.94 16.65
CA GLY A 297 2.03 -13.88 17.64
C GLY A 297 0.71 -13.13 17.53
N ALA A 298 0.46 -12.30 18.53
CA ALA A 298 -0.61 -11.33 18.56
C ALA A 298 -0.07 -10.03 19.17
N ASN A 299 -0.49 -8.89 18.62
CA ASN A 299 -0.05 -7.58 19.04
C ASN A 299 -1.15 -6.53 18.75
N ASN A 300 -0.92 -5.29 19.21
CA ASN A 300 -1.82 -4.16 18.97
C ASN A 300 -3.29 -4.45 19.35
N ALA A 301 -3.49 -5.13 20.48
CA ALA A 301 -4.82 -5.40 21.01
C ALA A 301 -5.53 -4.08 21.36
N ASN A 302 -6.76 -3.92 20.87
CA ASN A 302 -7.61 -2.78 21.17
C ASN A 302 -9.01 -3.25 21.58
N GLU A 303 -9.25 -3.26 22.89
CA GLU A 303 -10.50 -3.69 23.51
C GLU A 303 -11.68 -2.77 23.20
N SER A 304 -11.45 -1.47 23.04
CA SER A 304 -12.54 -0.50 22.81
C SER A 304 -13.04 -0.51 21.37
N GLU A 305 -12.16 -0.84 20.42
CA GLU A 305 -12.50 -1.00 19.00
C GLU A 305 -12.80 -2.45 18.61
N GLY A 306 -12.55 -3.42 19.49
CA GLY A 306 -12.72 -4.83 19.18
C GLY A 306 -11.80 -5.26 18.04
N LYS A 307 -10.51 -4.92 18.13
CA LYS A 307 -9.48 -5.22 17.12
C LYS A 307 -8.25 -5.89 17.72
N LEU A 308 -7.61 -6.73 16.93
CA LEU A 308 -6.37 -7.42 17.25
C LEU A 308 -5.53 -7.60 15.98
N THR A 309 -4.22 -7.40 16.06
CA THR A 309 -3.32 -7.78 14.97
C THR A 309 -2.70 -9.14 15.27
N LEU A 310 -2.78 -10.06 14.31
CA LEU A 310 -2.19 -11.40 14.40
C LEU A 310 -1.01 -11.52 13.44
N ASP A 311 0.08 -12.11 13.91
CA ASP A 311 1.30 -12.34 13.13
C ASP A 311 1.33 -13.78 12.60
N PHE A 312 1.66 -13.92 11.33
CA PHE A 312 1.63 -15.18 10.61
C PHE A 312 2.97 -15.49 9.97
N LYS A 313 3.34 -16.77 10.04
CA LYS A 313 4.41 -17.39 9.27
C LYS A 313 3.78 -18.29 8.22
N LEU A 314 4.03 -17.99 6.94
CA LEU A 314 3.55 -18.78 5.80
C LEU A 314 4.69 -19.63 5.25
N MET A 315 4.39 -20.91 5.02
CA MET A 315 5.30 -21.95 4.52
C MET A 315 4.67 -22.67 3.33
N SER A 316 5.49 -23.36 2.54
CA SER A 316 5.00 -24.30 1.52
C SER A 316 4.56 -25.60 2.18
N VAL A 317 3.41 -26.17 1.78
CA VAL A 317 2.93 -27.47 2.29
C VAL A 317 3.92 -28.61 2.00
N HIS A 318 4.57 -28.55 0.84
CA HIS A 318 5.51 -29.57 0.37
C HIS A 318 6.99 -29.13 0.50
N GLY A 319 7.25 -28.07 1.28
CA GLY A 319 8.60 -27.51 1.43
C GLY A 319 9.45 -28.19 2.50
N ASP A 320 10.66 -27.69 2.65
CA ASP A 320 11.63 -28.05 3.70
C ASP A 320 11.31 -27.42 5.08
N GLY A 321 10.13 -26.80 5.24
CA GLY A 321 9.72 -26.07 6.44
C GLY A 321 10.24 -24.62 6.53
N GLY A 322 10.97 -24.14 5.51
CA GLY A 322 11.39 -22.74 5.41
C GLY A 322 10.21 -21.77 5.28
N ALA A 323 10.33 -20.60 5.93
CA ALA A 323 9.32 -19.54 5.80
C ALA A 323 9.39 -18.90 4.40
N LEU A 324 8.28 -18.96 3.67
CA LEU A 324 8.12 -18.16 2.45
C LEU A 324 7.96 -16.68 2.84
N ALA A 325 7.14 -16.39 3.85
CA ALA A 325 6.89 -15.04 4.33
C ALA A 325 6.52 -14.98 5.81
N ILE A 326 6.71 -13.80 6.40
CA ILE A 326 6.19 -13.42 7.71
C ILE A 326 5.45 -12.09 7.55
N PHE A 327 4.20 -12.02 7.98
CA PHE A 327 3.35 -10.84 7.83
C PHE A 327 2.31 -10.77 8.94
N SER A 328 1.68 -9.60 9.09
CA SER A 328 0.61 -9.37 10.07
C SER A 328 -0.72 -9.09 9.38
N LYS A 329 -1.83 -9.44 10.02
CA LYS A 329 -3.19 -9.07 9.60
C LYS A 329 -3.96 -8.50 10.79
N GLU A 330 -4.59 -7.36 10.57
CA GLU A 330 -5.58 -6.82 11.51
C GLU A 330 -6.89 -7.61 11.37
N VAL A 331 -7.41 -8.05 12.52
CA VAL A 331 -8.70 -8.71 12.67
C VAL A 331 -9.58 -7.80 13.51
N GLY A 332 -10.77 -7.47 13.00
CA GLY A 332 -11.75 -6.65 13.70
C GLY A 332 -13.08 -7.37 13.89
N GLY A 333 -13.94 -6.77 14.72
CA GLY A 333 -15.29 -7.30 14.97
C GLY A 333 -15.40 -8.21 16.20
N PHE A 334 -14.42 -8.16 17.10
CA PHE A 334 -14.50 -8.82 18.40
C PHE A 334 -15.60 -8.18 19.27
N LYS A 335 -16.12 -8.96 20.22
CA LYS A 335 -17.03 -8.45 21.24
C LYS A 335 -16.31 -7.46 22.15
N LEU A 336 -17.07 -6.47 22.60
CA LEU A 336 -16.60 -5.49 23.57
C LEU A 336 -16.90 -6.01 24.97
N LEU A 337 -16.07 -5.69 25.96
CA LEU A 337 -16.28 -6.15 27.35
C LEU A 337 -17.67 -5.79 27.92
N LYS A 338 -18.30 -4.72 27.42
CA LYS A 338 -19.68 -4.35 27.80
C LYS A 338 -20.73 -5.41 27.45
N ASP A 339 -20.45 -6.24 26.45
CA ASP A 339 -21.33 -7.30 25.98
C ASP A 339 -21.36 -8.47 26.97
N LEU A 340 -20.41 -8.54 27.92
CA LEU A 340 -20.41 -9.53 28.99
C LEU A 340 -21.68 -9.46 29.85
N LYS A 341 -22.36 -8.32 29.91
CA LYS A 341 -23.60 -8.13 30.70
C LYS A 341 -24.66 -9.20 30.41
N ASP A 342 -24.69 -9.71 29.18
CA ASP A 342 -25.68 -10.68 28.70
C ASP A 342 -25.13 -12.13 28.70
N GLU A 343 -23.86 -12.32 29.05
CA GLU A 343 -23.14 -13.59 28.88
C GLU A 343 -22.56 -14.14 30.18
N LEU A 344 -22.00 -13.25 31.00
CA LEU A 344 -21.35 -13.60 32.26
C LEU A 344 -22.38 -13.71 33.37
N VAL A 345 -22.44 -14.86 34.03
CA VAL A 345 -23.41 -15.15 35.08
C VAL A 345 -22.67 -15.50 36.37
N PRO A 346 -22.84 -14.70 37.44
CA PRO A 346 -22.35 -15.06 38.76
C PRO A 346 -23.25 -16.14 39.36
N LEU A 347 -22.64 -17.18 39.89
CA LEU A 347 -23.28 -18.28 40.59
C LEU A 347 -22.81 -18.31 42.04
N PHE A 348 -23.73 -18.64 42.93
CA PHE A 348 -23.40 -18.84 44.33
C PHE A 348 -22.92 -20.29 44.53
N ASN A 349 -22.02 -20.46 45.48
CA ASN A 349 -21.56 -21.74 45.99
C ASN A 349 -21.60 -21.70 47.54
N THR A 350 -21.19 -22.78 48.19
CA THR A 350 -21.16 -22.85 49.66
C THR A 350 -20.27 -21.77 50.26
N ASP A 351 -19.11 -21.49 49.67
CA ASP A 351 -18.17 -20.46 50.15
C ASP A 351 -18.78 -19.06 50.17
N VAL A 352 -19.42 -18.65 49.09
CA VAL A 352 -20.11 -17.35 49.02
C VAL A 352 -21.24 -17.31 50.04
N GLN A 353 -22.01 -18.40 50.16
CA GLN A 353 -23.11 -18.47 51.10
C GLN A 353 -22.62 -18.32 52.56
N GLU A 354 -21.51 -18.96 52.93
CA GLU A 354 -20.89 -18.82 54.25
C GLU A 354 -20.39 -17.41 54.52
N VAL A 355 -19.85 -16.73 53.50
CA VAL A 355 -19.46 -15.32 53.62
C VAL A 355 -20.69 -14.43 53.80
N MET A 356 -21.73 -14.62 53.00
CA MET A 356 -22.94 -13.79 53.07
C MET A 356 -23.70 -13.96 54.39
N LYS A 357 -23.68 -15.16 54.98
CA LYS A 357 -24.24 -15.44 56.33
C LYS A 357 -23.61 -14.60 57.45
N LYS A 358 -22.39 -14.08 57.27
CA LYS A 358 -21.74 -13.19 58.23
C LYS A 358 -22.32 -11.77 58.20
N TYR A 359 -22.98 -11.39 57.10
CA TYR A 359 -23.55 -10.07 56.90
C TYR A 359 -25.08 -10.04 57.04
N VAL A 360 -25.77 -11.11 56.61
CA VAL A 360 -27.23 -11.25 56.67
C VAL A 360 -27.64 -12.67 57.05
N ASP A 361 -28.72 -12.80 57.81
CA ASP A 361 -29.24 -14.08 58.31
C ASP A 361 -30.77 -14.18 58.21
N ILE A 362 -31.33 -15.29 58.70
CA ILE A 362 -32.78 -15.54 58.67
C ILE A 362 -33.58 -14.53 59.50
N ASN A 363 -32.97 -13.82 60.46
CA ASN A 363 -33.62 -12.81 61.29
C ASN A 363 -33.49 -11.40 60.72
N THR A 364 -32.61 -11.20 59.73
CA THR A 364 -32.38 -9.90 59.10
C THR A 364 -33.65 -9.43 58.39
N PRO A 365 -34.16 -8.21 58.65
CA PRO A 365 -35.35 -7.70 57.98
C PRO A 365 -35.22 -7.69 56.45
N VAL A 366 -36.32 -8.03 55.77
CA VAL A 366 -36.46 -7.89 54.30
C VAL A 366 -36.26 -6.42 53.91
N GLY A 367 -35.58 -6.18 52.79
CA GLY A 367 -35.27 -4.82 52.33
C GLY A 367 -33.86 -4.66 51.78
N ASP A 368 -33.40 -3.40 51.67
CA ASP A 368 -32.05 -3.07 51.24
C ASP A 368 -31.04 -3.40 52.36
N VAL A 369 -30.03 -4.20 52.00
CA VAL A 369 -28.95 -4.65 52.89
C VAL A 369 -27.57 -4.30 52.32
N LYS A 370 -27.49 -3.45 51.29
CA LYS A 370 -26.25 -3.10 50.59
C LYS A 370 -25.15 -2.62 51.52
N GLU A 371 -25.47 -1.72 52.45
CA GLU A 371 -24.51 -1.16 53.39
C GLU A 371 -23.86 -2.22 54.31
N LYS A 372 -24.56 -3.33 54.58
CA LYS A 372 -24.03 -4.45 55.37
C LYS A 372 -23.02 -5.29 54.59
N ILE A 373 -23.16 -5.37 53.26
CA ILE A 373 -22.42 -6.31 52.40
C ILE A 373 -21.30 -5.61 51.62
N LYS A 374 -21.45 -4.30 51.31
CA LYS A 374 -20.52 -3.56 50.44
C LYS A 374 -19.07 -3.54 50.93
N ALA A 375 -18.85 -3.74 52.24
CA ALA A 375 -17.53 -3.67 52.84
C ALA A 375 -16.63 -4.77 52.26
N LYS A 376 -15.48 -4.36 51.71
CA LYS A 376 -14.44 -5.25 51.18
C LYS A 376 -14.96 -6.23 50.11
N ILE A 377 -15.75 -5.72 49.15
CA ILE A 377 -16.21 -6.53 47.99
C ILE A 377 -15.08 -7.32 47.35
N GLU A 378 -13.90 -6.70 47.21
CA GLU A 378 -12.71 -7.34 46.69
C GLU A 378 -12.43 -8.68 47.40
N ASN A 379 -12.59 -8.78 48.72
CA ASN A 379 -12.28 -10.01 49.46
C ASN A 379 -13.26 -11.16 49.22
N TRP A 380 -14.52 -10.87 48.88
CA TRP A 380 -15.54 -11.90 48.74
C TRP A 380 -15.94 -12.17 47.30
N ILE A 381 -15.74 -11.22 46.39
CA ILE A 381 -16.09 -11.40 44.98
C ILE A 381 -15.28 -12.55 44.33
N MET A 382 -14.06 -12.77 44.80
CA MET A 382 -13.20 -13.88 44.34
C MET A 382 -13.74 -15.27 44.71
N LYS A 383 -14.68 -15.34 45.65
CA LYS A 383 -15.36 -16.61 46.02
C LYS A 383 -16.56 -16.89 45.12
N VAL A 384 -17.05 -15.89 44.40
CA VAL A 384 -18.16 -16.04 43.45
C VAL A 384 -17.66 -16.83 42.25
N ASN A 385 -18.38 -17.89 41.93
CA ASN A 385 -18.18 -18.61 40.68
C ASN A 385 -18.77 -17.76 39.57
N PHE A 386 -18.03 -17.56 38.50
CA PHE A 386 -18.55 -16.94 37.30
C PHE A 386 -18.63 -17.99 36.21
N SER A 387 -19.70 -17.98 35.45
CA SER A 387 -19.88 -18.90 34.33
C SER A 387 -20.34 -18.17 33.09
N ILE A 388 -20.03 -18.71 31.92
CA ILE A 388 -20.50 -18.20 30.64
C ILE A 388 -21.24 -19.30 29.88
N LYS A 389 -22.30 -18.92 29.17
CA LYS A 389 -23.04 -19.85 28.31
C LYS A 389 -22.53 -19.76 26.86
N ARG A 390 -22.13 -20.90 26.30
CA ARG A 390 -21.74 -21.04 24.88
C ARG A 390 -22.46 -22.25 24.31
N GLU A 391 -23.15 -22.06 23.18
CA GLU A 391 -23.82 -23.15 22.45
C GLU A 391 -24.72 -24.04 23.33
N GLY A 392 -25.41 -23.43 24.30
CA GLY A 392 -26.29 -24.16 25.22
C GLY A 392 -25.60 -24.77 26.44
N GLN A 393 -24.27 -24.82 26.48
CA GLN A 393 -23.47 -25.35 27.59
C GLN A 393 -22.94 -24.24 28.49
N TRP A 394 -22.82 -24.53 29.79
CA TRP A 394 -22.24 -23.64 30.78
C TRP A 394 -20.77 -23.98 31.01
N TYR A 395 -19.93 -22.96 31.09
CA TYR A 395 -18.51 -23.07 31.37
C TYR A 395 -18.18 -22.20 32.55
N ASP A 396 -17.61 -22.81 33.59
CA ASP A 396 -17.13 -22.08 34.74
C ASP A 396 -15.80 -21.40 34.41
N LEU A 397 -15.67 -20.18 34.90
CA LEU A 397 -14.45 -19.40 34.88
C LEU A 397 -13.69 -19.62 36.18
N VAL A 398 -12.37 -19.55 36.09
CA VAL A 398 -11.47 -19.82 37.19
C VAL A 398 -10.69 -18.56 37.52
N TRP A 399 -10.57 -18.28 38.81
CA TRP A 399 -9.64 -17.27 39.30
C TRP A 399 -8.23 -17.86 39.38
N ASP A 400 -7.23 -17.10 38.94
CA ASP A 400 -5.83 -17.49 39.16
C ASP A 400 -5.45 -17.51 40.65
N SER A 401 -4.30 -18.08 40.98
CA SER A 401 -3.84 -18.21 42.38
C SER A 401 -3.66 -16.88 43.09
N ASP A 402 -3.29 -15.82 42.37
CA ASP A 402 -3.14 -14.47 42.89
C ASP A 402 -4.45 -13.68 42.88
N LEU A 403 -5.51 -14.29 42.34
CA LEU A 403 -6.87 -13.81 42.28
C LEU A 403 -6.98 -12.42 41.62
N ARG A 404 -6.14 -12.21 40.61
CA ARG A 404 -6.03 -11.03 39.75
C ARG A 404 -6.49 -11.30 38.33
N LEU A 405 -6.80 -12.54 37.99
CA LEU A 405 -7.18 -12.96 36.65
C LEU A 405 -8.38 -13.89 36.73
N LEU A 406 -9.41 -13.62 35.94
CA LEU A 406 -10.58 -14.48 35.78
C LEU A 406 -10.60 -14.98 34.32
N ILE A 407 -10.48 -16.29 34.13
CA ILE A 407 -10.26 -16.92 32.82
C ILE A 407 -11.19 -18.07 32.54
N GLY A 408 -11.49 -18.31 31.26
CA GLY A 408 -11.95 -19.61 30.79
C GLY A 408 -10.75 -20.53 30.51
N GLU A 409 -10.73 -21.72 31.10
CA GLU A 409 -9.59 -22.64 30.97
C GLU A 409 -9.74 -23.68 29.85
N VAL A 410 -10.93 -23.80 29.24
CA VAL A 410 -11.25 -24.91 28.34
C VAL A 410 -11.69 -24.44 26.97
N GLY A 411 -10.96 -24.86 25.94
CA GLY A 411 -11.37 -24.82 24.53
C GLY A 411 -12.00 -23.49 24.10
N GLN A 412 -13.30 -23.50 23.83
CA GLN A 412 -14.04 -22.39 23.23
C GLN A 412 -14.33 -21.20 24.16
N VAL A 413 -14.02 -21.29 25.46
CA VAL A 413 -14.14 -20.15 26.39
C VAL A 413 -12.80 -19.53 26.77
N MET A 414 -11.70 -20.01 26.20
CA MET A 414 -10.37 -19.44 26.41
C MET A 414 -10.22 -18.04 25.77
N ASP A 415 -11.25 -17.55 25.06
CA ASP A 415 -11.36 -16.16 24.65
C ASP A 415 -11.74 -15.23 25.82
N ILE A 416 -12.29 -15.77 26.91
CA ILE A 416 -12.56 -15.02 28.14
C ILE A 416 -11.29 -14.93 28.98
N TYR A 417 -10.75 -13.72 29.05
CA TYR A 417 -9.54 -13.42 29.83
C TYR A 417 -9.68 -12.02 30.42
N LEU A 418 -9.96 -11.94 31.72
CA LEU A 418 -10.18 -10.67 32.42
C LEU A 418 -9.03 -10.41 33.39
N GLU A 419 -8.09 -9.55 32.99
CA GLU A 419 -6.99 -9.07 33.83
C GLU A 419 -7.46 -7.98 34.79
N ARG A 420 -7.15 -8.19 36.06
CA ARG A 420 -7.45 -7.31 37.21
C ARG A 420 -8.90 -6.82 37.21
N PRO A 421 -9.90 -7.72 37.12
CA PRO A 421 -11.28 -7.31 37.07
C PRO A 421 -11.67 -6.62 38.38
N LYS A 422 -12.28 -5.45 38.30
CA LYS A 422 -12.77 -4.70 39.48
C LYS A 422 -14.28 -4.67 39.49
N PHE A 423 -14.84 -4.98 40.66
CA PHE A 423 -16.27 -5.04 40.84
C PHE A 423 -16.75 -4.07 41.92
N GLU A 424 -17.97 -3.59 41.75
CA GLU A 424 -18.69 -2.79 42.74
C GLU A 424 -20.03 -3.42 43.08
N LEU A 425 -20.40 -3.39 44.36
CA LEU A 425 -21.75 -3.74 44.78
C LEU A 425 -22.67 -2.54 44.52
N VAL A 426 -23.55 -2.65 43.53
CA VAL A 426 -24.48 -1.57 43.19
C VAL A 426 -25.83 -1.72 43.89
N SER A 427 -26.27 -2.94 44.18
CA SER A 427 -27.49 -3.22 44.95
C SER A 427 -27.36 -4.49 45.79
N ALA A 428 -28.08 -4.55 46.92
CA ALA A 428 -28.31 -5.80 47.63
C ALA A 428 -29.69 -5.77 48.28
N SER A 429 -30.57 -6.67 47.87
CA SER A 429 -31.94 -6.74 48.37
C SER A 429 -32.23 -8.12 48.93
N LEU A 430 -32.66 -8.15 50.19
CA LEU A 430 -33.16 -9.34 50.84
C LEU A 430 -34.68 -9.41 50.64
N LYS A 431 -35.18 -10.53 50.12
CA LYS A 431 -36.60 -10.78 49.84
C LYS A 431 -37.06 -12.07 50.49
N ASP A 432 -38.35 -12.13 50.82
CA ASP A 432 -39.02 -13.35 51.23
C ASP A 432 -39.95 -13.80 50.11
N GLU A 433 -39.60 -14.91 49.46
CA GLU A 433 -40.32 -15.48 48.33
C GLU A 433 -40.75 -16.93 48.66
N GLY A 434 -41.14 -17.16 49.92
CA GLY A 434 -41.35 -18.51 50.50
C GLY A 434 -40.06 -19.14 51.03
N ARG A 435 -38.91 -18.56 50.65
CA ARG A 435 -37.59 -18.73 51.25
C ARG A 435 -36.86 -17.39 51.20
N LYS A 436 -35.96 -17.15 52.15
CA LYS A 436 -35.22 -15.89 52.20
C LYS A 436 -34.12 -15.88 51.14
N MET A 437 -34.25 -14.97 50.18
CA MET A 437 -33.34 -14.82 49.04
C MET A 437 -32.64 -13.47 49.10
N LEU A 438 -31.31 -13.49 48.99
CA LEU A 438 -30.46 -12.32 48.84
C LEU A 438 -30.15 -12.14 47.36
N TYR A 439 -30.48 -10.99 46.79
CA TYR A 439 -30.18 -10.61 45.42
C TYR A 439 -29.11 -9.52 45.42
N LEU A 440 -27.92 -9.84 44.91
CA LEU A 440 -26.82 -8.87 44.77
C LEU A 440 -26.73 -8.38 43.33
N GLY A 441 -26.66 -7.07 43.14
CA GLY A 441 -26.27 -6.44 41.88
C GLY A 441 -24.79 -6.10 41.92
N ILE A 442 -24.02 -6.75 41.05
CA ILE A 442 -22.56 -6.65 40.99
C ILE A 442 -22.18 -6.01 39.65
N LYS A 443 -21.51 -4.86 39.67
CA LYS A 443 -21.09 -4.13 38.47
C LYS A 443 -19.62 -4.39 38.17
N LEU A 444 -19.28 -4.74 36.93
CA LEU A 444 -17.91 -4.74 36.44
C LEU A 444 -17.50 -3.31 36.07
N LEU A 445 -16.48 -2.79 36.74
CA LEU A 445 -15.98 -1.43 36.56
C LEU A 445 -14.77 -1.36 35.64
N TYR A 446 -13.97 -2.42 35.59
CA TYR A 446 -12.70 -2.42 34.88
C TYR A 446 -12.22 -3.84 34.65
N ALA A 447 -11.63 -4.10 33.49
CA ALA A 447 -10.83 -5.29 33.19
C ALA A 447 -9.97 -4.98 31.96
N ASN A 448 -8.86 -5.70 31.77
CA ASN A 448 -8.02 -5.61 30.56
C ASN A 448 -7.60 -4.17 30.21
N GLU A 449 -7.21 -3.39 31.23
CA GLU A 449 -6.81 -2.00 31.07
C GLU A 449 -7.92 -1.06 30.56
N THR A 450 -9.16 -1.54 30.52
CA THR A 450 -10.33 -0.84 30.01
C THR A 450 -11.30 -0.50 31.13
N SER A 451 -11.66 0.78 31.24
CA SER A 451 -12.72 1.24 32.15
C SER A 451 -14.10 0.97 31.55
N LEU A 452 -15.01 0.45 32.38
CA LEU A 452 -16.40 0.10 32.05
C LEU A 452 -17.40 0.83 32.95
N SER A 453 -16.93 1.82 33.72
CA SER A 453 -17.74 2.56 34.69
C SER A 453 -19.02 3.15 34.09
N ASP A 454 -19.00 3.55 32.81
CA ASP A 454 -20.14 4.16 32.12
C ASP A 454 -21.02 3.12 31.38
N ASN A 455 -20.57 1.87 31.26
CA ASN A 455 -21.17 0.85 30.41
C ASN A 455 -22.29 0.04 31.10
N ASN A 456 -22.57 0.34 32.39
CA ASN A 456 -23.58 -0.32 33.22
C ASN A 456 -23.62 -1.85 33.11
N VAL A 457 -22.44 -2.48 33.15
CA VAL A 457 -22.27 -3.94 33.10
C VAL A 457 -22.59 -4.52 34.48
N VAL A 458 -23.87 -4.78 34.75
CA VAL A 458 -24.35 -5.25 36.06
C VAL A 458 -24.90 -6.66 35.96
N PHE A 459 -24.43 -7.54 36.85
CA PHE A 459 -24.87 -8.91 36.98
C PHE A 459 -25.70 -9.10 38.25
N THR A 460 -26.68 -10.01 38.20
CA THR A 460 -27.49 -10.35 39.38
C THR A 460 -27.06 -11.71 39.92
N LEU A 461 -26.69 -11.76 41.19
CA LEU A 461 -26.36 -12.98 41.93
C LEU A 461 -27.46 -13.27 42.97
N PRO A 462 -28.34 -14.26 42.71
CA PRO A 462 -29.31 -14.73 43.70
C PRO A 462 -28.66 -15.74 44.66
N ILE A 463 -28.91 -15.61 45.96
CA ILE A 463 -28.34 -16.46 47.02
C ILE A 463 -29.44 -16.84 47.98
N HIS A 464 -29.61 -18.14 48.23
CA HIS A 464 -30.50 -18.61 49.28
C HIS A 464 -29.84 -18.47 50.66
N ILE A 465 -30.55 -17.84 51.61
CA ILE A 465 -30.13 -17.71 53.01
C ILE A 465 -30.92 -18.73 53.86
N PRO A 466 -30.36 -19.92 54.14
CA PRO A 466 -31.09 -20.98 54.83
C PRO A 466 -31.30 -20.61 56.30
N SER A 467 -32.42 -21.09 56.86
CA SER A 467 -32.54 -21.29 58.30
C SER A 467 -31.46 -22.27 58.77
N LYS A 468 -30.87 -22.02 59.95
CA LYS A 468 -29.80 -22.84 60.53
C LYS A 468 -30.03 -24.34 60.40
#